data_AF-A6GAT8-F1
#
_entry.id   AF-A6GAT8-F1
#
_cell.length_a   1.000
_cell.length_b   1.000
_cell.length_c   1.000
_cell.angle_alpha   90.00
_cell.angle_beta   90.00
_cell.angle_gamma   90.00
#
_symmetry.space_group_name_H-M   'P 1'
#
loop_
_entity.id
_entity.type
_entity.pdbx_description
1 polymer ?
#
loop_
_entity_poly.entity_id
_entity_poly.type
_entity_poly.pdbx_seq_one_letter_code
_entity_poly.pdbx_strand_id
1 'polypeptide(L)'
;MISLPRNVALIGVLGLLIAVIASVWAGGERTRAVAVGAMAEDALVELGLLAGVRDDAGALQREEPMAVEVIQDGGPMWVREVVEEAVGEDPAFAVGNSPHLMRVEVVDGRGGVALALHLWRAGWDLRVPEPRRIRVAPWAAVLGAVLGAFAGVFTRRGSVALLCAGLLAQIALGLAPISTAVFPPQTLVEAWGSSPLARRIVELAQTMTTTHQAIAAAFVALCLVLVAFDHRSSKEREDALDLGSAGLVAIASTVGVVAWIEAASRSSLLASLHHGAGWVTFLGLGMLAVPVVYLARQRQQEERDERGILSGTSPVAEAPVAEVPEEAADERAEEQTPAPERSEAASEADPAEDATEDA
;
A
#
# COMPACT_ATOMS: atom_id res chain seq x y z
N MET A 1 -8.45 -9.31 -34.60
CA MET A 1 -8.92 -8.23 -33.68
C MET A 1 -9.60 -8.91 -32.51
N ILE A 2 -9.19 -8.63 -31.28
CA ILE A 2 -9.89 -9.16 -30.09
C ILE A 2 -11.19 -8.37 -29.95
N SER A 3 -12.32 -9.07 -29.94
CA SER A 3 -13.62 -8.45 -29.64
C SER A 3 -13.85 -8.55 -28.13
N LEU A 4 -13.89 -7.42 -27.43
CA LEU A 4 -14.34 -7.41 -26.04
C LEU A 4 -15.85 -7.66 -26.03
N PRO A 5 -16.37 -8.54 -25.16
CA PRO A 5 -17.82 -8.64 -24.98
C PRO A 5 -18.38 -7.27 -24.61
N ARG A 6 -19.48 -6.88 -25.26
CA ARG A 6 -20.12 -5.56 -25.06
C ARG A 6 -20.37 -5.24 -23.59
N ASN A 7 -20.78 -6.24 -22.80
CA ASN A 7 -21.04 -6.09 -21.37
C ASN A 7 -19.77 -5.75 -20.58
N VAL A 8 -18.63 -6.36 -20.90
CA VAL A 8 -17.34 -6.10 -20.25
C VAL A 8 -16.87 -4.68 -20.59
N ALA A 9 -17.00 -4.27 -21.85
CA ALA A 9 -16.68 -2.91 -22.27
C ALA A 9 -17.56 -1.87 -21.56
N LEU A 10 -18.87 -2.13 -21.44
CA LEU A 10 -19.81 -1.25 -20.75
C LEU A 10 -19.49 -1.12 -19.25
N ILE A 11 -19.16 -2.23 -18.58
CA ILE A 11 -18.71 -2.21 -17.17
C ILE A 11 -17.45 -1.35 -17.01
N GLY A 12 -16.47 -1.50 -17.90
CA GLY A 12 -15.25 -0.70 -17.88
C GLY A 12 -15.50 0.80 -18.05
N VAL A 13 -16.34 1.18 -19.02
CA VAL A 13 -16.70 2.59 -19.27
C VAL A 13 -17.48 3.17 -18.08
N LEU A 14 -18.44 2.42 -17.53
CA LEU A 14 -19.20 2.86 -16.37
C LEU A 14 -18.30 3.00 -15.13
N GLY A 15 -17.39 2.05 -14.91
CA GLY A 15 -16.39 2.12 -13.85
C GLY A 15 -15.49 3.36 -13.95
N LEU A 16 -15.02 3.68 -15.16
CA LEU A 16 -14.24 4.90 -15.43
C LEU A 16 -15.04 6.16 -15.06
N LEU A 17 -16.28 6.27 -15.53
CA LEU A 17 -17.13 7.44 -15.26
C LEU A 17 -17.38 7.60 -13.76
N ILE A 18 -17.71 6.50 -13.06
CA ILE A 18 -17.91 6.50 -11.61
C ILE A 18 -16.63 6.94 -10.90
N ALA A 19 -15.47 6.38 -11.24
CA ALA A 19 -14.20 6.72 -10.60
C ALA A 19 -13.84 8.21 -10.79
N VAL A 20 -14.02 8.74 -12.01
CA VAL A 20 -13.73 10.15 -12.30
C VAL A 20 -14.67 11.08 -11.54
N ILE A 21 -15.99 10.85 -11.60
CA ILE A 21 -16.97 11.70 -10.91
C ILE A 21 -16.76 11.64 -9.39
N ALA A 22 -16.58 10.44 -8.84
CA ALA A 22 -16.34 10.25 -7.41
C ALA A 22 -15.02 10.89 -6.95
N SER A 23 -13.97 10.88 -7.78
CA SER A 23 -12.71 11.55 -7.44
C SER A 23 -12.83 13.07 -7.31
N VAL A 24 -13.71 13.70 -8.11
CA VAL A 24 -14.01 15.13 -8.00
C VAL A 24 -14.73 15.41 -6.67
N TRP A 25 -15.69 14.57 -6.31
CA TRP A 25 -16.39 14.68 -5.02
C TRP A 25 -15.47 14.41 -3.84
N ALA A 26 -14.55 13.46 -3.98
CA ALA A 26 -13.51 13.16 -3.00
C ALA A 26 -12.52 14.32 -2.80
N GLY A 27 -12.44 15.30 -3.71
CA GLY A 27 -11.62 16.50 -3.52
C GLY A 27 -12.29 17.62 -2.70
N GLY A 28 -13.49 17.38 -2.18
CA GLY A 28 -14.32 18.39 -1.52
C GLY A 28 -13.95 18.72 -0.07
N GLU A 29 -14.75 19.59 0.53
CA GLU A 29 -14.62 20.09 1.91
C GLU A 29 -14.62 18.97 2.96
N ARG A 30 -15.45 17.92 2.78
CA ARG A 30 -15.48 16.78 3.71
C ARG A 30 -14.15 16.02 3.81
N THR A 31 -13.47 15.81 2.68
CA THR A 31 -12.14 15.18 2.71
C THR A 31 -11.11 16.06 3.38
N ARG A 32 -11.22 17.38 3.18
CA ARG A 32 -10.35 18.36 3.84
C ARG A 32 -10.58 18.36 5.35
N ALA A 33 -11.83 18.32 5.80
CA ALA A 33 -12.19 18.19 7.21
C ALA A 33 -11.59 16.92 7.83
N VAL A 34 -11.85 15.75 7.25
CA VAL A 34 -11.28 14.47 7.74
C VAL A 34 -9.75 14.51 7.77
N ALA A 35 -9.13 15.05 6.72
CA ALA A 35 -7.69 15.17 6.65
C ALA A 35 -7.11 16.12 7.71
N VAL A 36 -7.80 17.22 8.02
CA VAL A 36 -7.42 18.15 9.09
C VAL A 36 -7.59 17.49 10.46
N GLY A 37 -8.65 16.71 10.67
CA GLY A 37 -8.83 15.93 11.91
C GLY A 37 -7.65 14.99 12.16
N ALA A 38 -7.30 14.17 11.16
CA ALA A 38 -6.14 13.27 11.25
C ALA A 38 -4.81 14.03 11.49
N MET A 39 -4.60 15.17 10.82
CA MET A 39 -3.43 16.02 11.08
C MET A 39 -3.43 16.61 12.49
N ALA A 40 -4.60 16.94 13.04
CA ALA A 40 -4.77 17.47 14.38
C ALA A 40 -4.47 16.40 15.42
N GLU A 41 -5.01 15.19 15.28
CA GLU A 41 -4.69 14.02 16.12
C GLU A 41 -3.17 13.81 16.21
N ASP A 42 -2.50 13.70 15.07
CA ASP A 42 -1.04 13.52 15.01
C ASP A 42 -0.26 14.68 15.65
N ALA A 43 -0.77 15.91 15.56
CA ALA A 43 -0.15 17.09 16.16
C ALA A 43 -0.41 17.17 17.67
N LEU A 44 -1.57 16.72 18.14
CA LEU A 44 -1.92 16.64 19.57
C LEU A 44 -1.03 15.63 20.29
N VAL A 45 -0.70 14.50 19.67
CA VAL A 45 0.29 13.55 20.25
C VAL A 45 1.62 14.25 20.50
N GLU A 46 2.16 14.95 19.51
CA GLU A 46 3.45 15.67 19.65
C GLU A 46 3.36 16.82 20.66
N LEU A 47 2.27 17.57 20.69
CA LEU A 47 2.06 18.61 21.70
C LEU A 47 1.92 18.02 23.11
N GLY A 48 1.30 16.85 23.26
CA GLY A 48 1.20 16.13 24.52
C GLY A 48 2.58 15.75 25.07
N LEU A 49 3.50 15.31 24.20
CA LEU A 49 4.90 15.05 24.55
C LEU A 49 5.62 16.33 24.97
N LEU A 50 5.53 17.39 24.15
CA LEU A 50 6.18 18.68 24.43
C LEU A 50 5.66 19.34 25.71
N ALA A 51 4.38 19.15 26.02
CA ALA A 51 3.76 19.65 27.24
C ALA A 51 4.05 18.79 28.48
N GLY A 52 4.69 17.62 28.32
CA GLY A 52 4.89 16.66 29.41
C GLY A 52 3.58 16.08 29.94
N VAL A 53 2.53 16.03 29.11
CA VAL A 53 1.27 15.35 29.41
C VAL A 53 1.35 13.88 29.00
N ARG A 54 2.21 13.56 28.02
CA ARG A 54 2.61 12.22 27.62
C ARG A 54 4.11 12.05 27.78
N ASP A 55 4.56 10.82 28.07
CA ASP A 55 5.98 10.44 27.96
C ASP A 55 6.31 9.85 26.59
N ASP A 56 7.59 9.52 26.39
CA ASP A 56 8.11 8.92 25.14
C ASP A 56 7.47 7.56 24.81
N ALA A 57 6.89 6.86 25.79
CA ALA A 57 6.15 5.62 25.59
C ALA A 57 4.67 5.87 25.23
N GLY A 58 4.25 7.13 25.19
CA GLY A 58 2.87 7.56 24.95
C GLY A 58 1.96 7.43 26.17
N ALA A 59 2.50 7.08 27.34
CA ALA A 59 1.73 6.97 28.57
C ALA A 59 1.40 8.36 29.13
N LEU A 60 0.16 8.52 29.58
CA LEU A 60 -0.31 9.76 30.18
C LEU A 60 0.36 9.97 31.53
N GLN A 61 0.91 11.17 31.73
CA GLN A 61 1.53 11.59 32.99
C GLN A 61 0.52 12.15 33.99
N ARG A 62 -0.76 12.19 33.61
CA ARG A 62 -1.87 12.72 34.40
C ARG A 62 -3.11 11.87 34.17
N GLU A 63 -3.92 11.71 35.22
CA GLU A 63 -5.20 10.99 35.14
C GLU A 63 -6.29 11.81 34.43
N GLU A 64 -6.28 13.13 34.64
CA GLU A 64 -7.25 14.05 34.03
C GLU A 64 -6.66 14.73 32.78
N PRO A 65 -7.45 14.87 31.70
CA PRO A 65 -7.02 15.57 30.50
C PRO A 65 -6.80 17.06 30.77
N MET A 66 -5.84 17.66 30.07
CA MET A 66 -5.58 19.08 30.16
C MET A 66 -6.67 19.87 29.44
N ALA A 67 -7.46 20.64 30.20
CA ALA A 67 -8.42 21.56 29.61
C ALA A 67 -7.69 22.61 28.75
N VAL A 68 -8.17 22.86 27.54
CA VAL A 68 -7.65 23.87 26.60
C VAL A 68 -8.81 24.60 25.91
N GLU A 69 -8.62 25.89 25.66
CA GLU A 69 -9.51 26.69 24.82
C GLU A 69 -8.96 26.71 23.39
N VAL A 70 -9.74 26.21 22.42
CA VAL A 70 -9.35 26.17 21.01
C VAL A 70 -9.62 27.52 20.35
N ILE A 71 -8.57 28.18 19.86
CA ILE A 71 -8.66 29.46 19.16
C ILE A 71 -8.13 29.32 17.73
N GLN A 72 -8.80 29.93 16.75
CA GLN A 72 -8.39 29.88 15.36
C GLN A 72 -7.96 31.26 14.87
N ASP A 73 -6.71 31.37 14.43
CA ASP A 73 -6.12 32.60 13.92
C ASP A 73 -6.26 32.67 12.39
N GLY A 74 -7.53 32.73 11.95
CA GLY A 74 -7.89 32.85 10.53
C GLY A 74 -7.99 31.52 9.77
N GLY A 75 -8.35 31.59 8.48
CA GLY A 75 -8.63 30.43 7.64
C GLY A 75 -10.12 30.05 7.60
N PRO A 76 -10.47 28.86 7.05
CA PRO A 76 -11.85 28.43 6.93
C PRO A 76 -12.50 28.14 8.30
N MET A 77 -13.76 28.56 8.49
CA MET A 77 -14.47 28.45 9.78
C MET A 77 -14.69 27.00 10.24
N TRP A 78 -14.75 26.03 9.32
CA TRP A 78 -14.94 24.62 9.63
C TRP A 78 -13.73 23.99 10.34
N VAL A 79 -12.54 24.61 10.27
CA VAL A 79 -11.31 24.03 10.82
C VAL A 79 -11.36 23.98 12.34
N ARG A 80 -11.86 25.04 13.00
CA ARG A 80 -11.99 25.05 14.45
C ARG A 80 -12.85 23.90 14.97
N GLU A 81 -14.02 23.66 14.36
CA GLU A 81 -14.93 22.60 14.78
C GLU A 81 -14.27 21.22 14.68
N VAL A 82 -13.54 20.97 13.59
CA VAL A 82 -12.77 19.72 13.40
C VAL A 82 -11.66 19.56 14.44
N VAL A 83 -10.96 20.64 14.79
CA VAL A 83 -9.90 20.57 15.82
C VAL A 83 -10.49 20.45 17.21
N GLU A 84 -11.61 21.10 17.51
CA GLU A 84 -12.36 20.94 18.77
C GLU A 84 -12.83 19.49 18.94
N GLU A 85 -13.32 18.86 17.88
CA GLU A 85 -13.68 17.43 17.87
C GLU A 85 -12.46 16.56 18.17
N ALA A 86 -11.34 16.75 17.45
CA ALA A 86 -10.09 16.01 17.68
C ALA A 86 -9.54 16.21 19.11
N VAL A 87 -9.63 17.42 19.66
CA VAL A 87 -9.24 17.71 21.05
C VAL A 87 -10.18 17.03 22.05
N GLY A 88 -11.47 16.92 21.73
CA GLY A 88 -12.46 16.23 22.56
C GLY A 88 -12.30 14.71 22.56
N GLU A 89 -11.75 14.13 21.48
CA GLU A 89 -11.45 12.70 21.36
C GLU A 89 -10.07 12.32 21.93
N ASP A 90 -9.12 13.26 22.01
CA ASP A 90 -7.78 12.98 22.52
C ASP A 90 -7.77 12.80 24.06
N PRO A 91 -7.17 11.72 24.60
CA PRO A 91 -7.20 11.47 26.05
C PRO A 91 -6.29 12.40 26.87
N ALA A 92 -5.37 13.15 26.25
CA ALA A 92 -4.48 14.08 26.94
C ALA A 92 -5.06 15.50 27.05
N PHE A 93 -6.07 15.83 26.25
CA PHE A 93 -6.65 17.16 26.19
C PHE A 93 -8.17 17.11 26.32
N ALA A 94 -8.77 18.24 26.69
CA ALA A 94 -10.22 18.38 26.69
C ALA A 94 -10.58 19.81 26.33
N VAL A 95 -11.62 20.00 25.53
CA VAL A 95 -12.14 21.34 25.26
C VAL A 95 -12.78 21.90 26.53
N GLY A 96 -12.34 23.06 26.97
CA GLY A 96 -12.88 23.68 28.17
C GLY A 96 -12.35 25.09 28.42
N ASN A 97 -13.02 25.82 29.31
CA ASN A 97 -12.54 27.14 29.74
C ASN A 97 -11.27 26.96 30.58
N SER A 98 -10.13 27.39 30.03
CA SER A 98 -8.81 27.12 30.58
C SER A 98 -7.86 28.28 30.28
N PRO A 99 -6.88 28.58 31.16
CA PRO A 99 -5.79 29.50 30.83
C PRO A 99 -4.83 28.94 29.76
N HIS A 100 -5.04 27.72 29.27
CA HIS A 100 -4.27 27.09 28.21
C HIS A 100 -4.99 27.29 26.87
N LEU A 101 -4.29 27.84 25.88
CA LEU A 101 -4.88 28.10 24.56
C LEU A 101 -4.28 27.14 23.53
N MET A 102 -5.15 26.43 22.82
CA MET A 102 -4.78 25.65 21.65
C MET A 102 -5.03 26.51 20.41
N ARG A 103 -3.98 27.16 19.92
CA ARG A 103 -4.06 28.02 18.74
C ARG A 103 -3.89 27.20 17.47
N VAL A 104 -4.84 27.37 16.57
CA VAL A 104 -4.94 26.70 15.27
C VAL A 104 -4.58 27.68 14.18
N GLU A 105 -3.52 27.38 13.44
CA GLU A 105 -3.14 28.09 12.23
C GLU A 105 -3.32 27.17 11.03
N VAL A 106 -4.08 27.62 10.04
CA VAL A 106 -4.38 26.84 8.85
C VAL A 106 -4.14 27.66 7.59
N VAL A 107 -3.43 27.07 6.64
CA VAL A 107 -3.28 27.61 5.30
C VAL A 107 -4.00 26.66 4.34
N ASP A 108 -5.19 27.08 3.91
CA ASP A 108 -5.93 26.39 2.85
C ASP A 108 -5.53 26.98 1.49
N GLY A 109 -4.91 26.15 0.65
CA GLY A 109 -4.52 26.52 -0.71
C GLY A 109 -5.14 25.62 -1.78
N ARG A 110 -4.99 26.06 -3.04
CA ARG A 110 -5.29 25.18 -4.18
C ARG A 110 -4.45 23.90 -4.07
N GLY A 111 -5.14 22.76 -4.01
CA GLY A 111 -4.53 21.43 -4.02
C GLY A 111 -4.02 20.92 -2.67
N GLY A 112 -4.20 21.63 -1.56
CA GLY A 112 -3.81 21.11 -0.25
C GLY A 112 -4.05 22.04 0.94
N VAL A 113 -3.80 21.50 2.13
CA VAL A 113 -4.00 22.16 3.42
C VAL A 113 -2.74 21.99 4.25
N ALA A 114 -2.33 23.05 4.95
CA ALA A 114 -1.33 22.98 6.01
C ALA A 114 -1.95 23.38 7.35
N LEU A 115 -1.66 22.61 8.40
CA LEU A 115 -2.13 22.80 9.76
C LEU A 115 -0.92 22.93 10.71
N ALA A 116 -0.90 23.97 11.51
CA ALA A 116 0.00 24.10 12.65
C ALA A 116 -0.83 24.28 13.93
N LEU A 117 -0.52 23.46 14.94
CA LEU A 117 -1.10 23.57 16.27
C LEU A 117 -0.05 24.12 17.24
N HIS A 118 -0.50 25.04 18.08
CA HIS A 118 0.31 25.74 19.06
C HIS A 118 -0.38 25.66 20.41
N LEU A 119 0.32 25.19 21.44
CA LEU A 119 -0.20 25.13 22.79
C LEU A 119 0.45 26.22 23.65
N TRP A 120 -0.33 27.23 24.02
CA TRP A 120 0.05 28.25 24.97
C TRP A 120 -0.21 27.77 26.40
N ARG A 121 0.86 27.57 27.17
CA ARG A 121 0.80 27.10 28.56
C ARG A 121 1.77 27.87 29.43
N ALA A 122 1.26 28.51 30.48
CA ALA A 122 2.06 29.20 31.49
C ALA A 122 3.10 30.20 30.92
N GLY A 123 2.73 30.92 29.85
CA GLY A 123 3.60 31.88 29.18
C GLY A 123 4.56 31.28 28.14
N TRP A 124 4.54 29.95 27.95
CA TRP A 124 5.28 29.25 26.90
C TRP A 124 4.36 28.94 25.71
N ASP A 125 4.91 29.05 24.51
CA ASP A 125 4.25 28.65 23.26
C ASP A 125 4.92 27.38 22.75
N LEU A 126 4.29 26.25 23.00
CA LEU A 126 4.75 24.93 22.57
C LEU A 126 4.25 24.69 21.15
N ARG A 127 5.18 24.47 20.23
CA ARG A 127 4.87 24.36 18.81
C ARG A 127 5.35 23.04 18.27
N VAL A 128 4.51 22.40 17.45
CA VAL A 128 4.96 21.33 16.57
C VAL A 128 6.04 21.92 15.63
N PRO A 129 7.23 21.31 15.51
CA PRO A 129 8.36 21.91 14.81
C PRO A 129 8.08 22.16 13.32
N GLU A 130 7.25 21.33 12.69
CA GLU A 130 6.85 21.49 11.30
C GLU A 130 5.32 21.44 11.13
N PRO A 131 4.72 22.37 10.36
CA PRO A 131 3.30 22.29 10.06
C PRO A 131 2.99 20.99 9.31
N ARG A 132 1.91 20.32 9.71
CA ARG A 132 1.40 19.15 9.01
C ARG A 132 0.80 19.58 7.68
N ARG A 133 1.05 18.82 6.62
CA ARG A 133 0.62 19.18 5.26
C ARG A 133 0.01 17.98 4.57
N ILE A 134 -1.09 18.19 3.87
CA ILE A 134 -1.73 17.15 3.05
C ILE A 134 -2.14 17.69 1.68
N ARG A 135 -1.89 16.90 0.63
CA ARG A 135 -2.37 17.25 -0.71
C ARG A 135 -3.78 16.72 -0.89
N VAL A 136 -4.66 17.56 -1.42
CA VAL A 136 -6.04 17.21 -1.72
C VAL A 136 -6.16 17.08 -3.23
N ALA A 137 -5.69 15.95 -3.75
CA ALA A 137 -5.59 15.68 -5.18
C ALA A 137 -5.94 14.22 -5.52
N PRO A 138 -7.08 13.67 -5.05
CA PRO A 138 -7.42 12.25 -5.21
C PRO A 138 -7.47 11.81 -6.68
N TRP A 139 -7.73 12.77 -7.59
CA TRP A 139 -7.68 12.58 -9.03
C TRP A 139 -6.33 12.03 -9.53
N ALA A 140 -5.21 12.32 -8.86
CA ALA A 140 -3.88 11.88 -9.30
C ALA A 140 -3.74 10.35 -9.20
N ALA A 141 -4.17 9.75 -8.09
CA ALA A 141 -4.18 8.30 -7.90
C ALA A 141 -5.17 7.61 -8.86
N VAL A 142 -6.34 8.22 -9.08
CA VAL A 142 -7.35 7.72 -10.04
C VAL A 142 -6.83 7.78 -11.47
N LEU A 143 -6.24 8.91 -11.90
CA LEU A 143 -5.65 9.07 -13.22
C LEU A 143 -4.53 8.04 -13.44
N GLY A 144 -3.65 7.86 -12.45
CA GLY A 144 -2.63 6.82 -12.49
C GLY A 144 -3.23 5.44 -12.71
N ALA A 145 -4.23 5.04 -11.90
CA ALA A 145 -4.91 3.75 -12.05
C ALA A 145 -5.57 3.57 -13.43
N VAL A 146 -6.23 4.61 -13.97
CA VAL A 146 -6.86 4.58 -15.29
C VAL A 146 -5.81 4.38 -16.40
N LEU A 147 -4.74 5.16 -16.38
CA LEU A 147 -3.66 5.04 -17.37
C LEU A 147 -2.91 3.70 -17.25
N GLY A 148 -2.71 3.23 -16.03
CA GLY A 148 -2.17 1.89 -15.75
C GLY A 148 -3.08 0.79 -16.32
N ALA A 149 -4.39 0.86 -16.10
CA ALA A 149 -5.34 -0.08 -16.69
C ALA A 149 -5.27 -0.08 -18.22
N PHE A 150 -5.19 1.11 -18.84
CA PHE A 150 -5.04 1.23 -20.30
C PHE A 150 -3.73 0.61 -20.81
N ALA A 151 -2.61 0.87 -20.12
CA ALA A 151 -1.33 0.23 -20.42
C ALA A 151 -1.41 -1.30 -20.27
N GLY A 152 -2.15 -1.79 -19.27
CA GLY A 152 -2.45 -3.20 -19.08
C GLY A 152 -3.21 -3.82 -20.24
N VAL A 153 -4.25 -3.14 -20.75
CA VAL A 153 -5.00 -3.57 -21.94
C VAL A 153 -4.10 -3.62 -23.17
N PHE A 154 -3.29 -2.57 -23.39
CA PHE A 154 -2.43 -2.46 -24.57
C PHE A 154 -1.29 -3.50 -24.58
N THR A 155 -0.62 -3.69 -23.44
CA THR A 155 0.51 -4.62 -23.31
C THR A 155 0.08 -6.04 -22.98
N ARG A 156 -1.18 -6.24 -22.58
CA ARG A 156 -1.74 -7.50 -22.07
C ARG A 156 -0.92 -8.10 -20.93
N ARG A 157 -0.38 -7.23 -20.05
CA ARG A 157 0.45 -7.61 -18.89
C ARG A 157 -0.01 -6.87 -17.64
N GLY A 158 -0.47 -7.61 -16.64
CA GLY A 158 -0.95 -7.05 -15.37
C GLY A 158 0.15 -6.32 -14.58
N SER A 159 1.39 -6.84 -14.59
CA SER A 159 2.52 -6.17 -13.92
C SER A 159 2.84 -4.80 -14.50
N VAL A 160 2.77 -4.65 -15.83
CA VAL A 160 2.94 -3.36 -16.48
C VAL A 160 1.82 -2.41 -16.07
N ALA A 161 0.58 -2.91 -15.97
CA ALA A 161 -0.55 -2.10 -15.53
C ALA A 161 -0.33 -1.51 -14.13
N LEU A 162 0.09 -2.34 -13.17
CA LEU A 162 0.34 -1.94 -11.80
C LEU A 162 1.55 -0.99 -11.69
N LEU A 163 2.65 -1.32 -12.37
CA LEU A 163 3.84 -0.46 -12.40
C LEU A 163 3.50 0.92 -12.98
N CYS A 164 2.83 0.97 -14.13
CA CYS A 164 2.38 2.22 -14.73
C CYS A 164 1.39 2.97 -13.83
N ALA A 165 0.47 2.27 -13.15
CA ALA A 165 -0.47 2.90 -12.23
C ALA A 165 0.26 3.65 -11.10
N GLY A 166 1.24 3.01 -10.47
CA GLY A 166 2.06 3.63 -9.43
C GLY A 166 2.91 4.79 -9.94
N LEU A 167 3.68 4.59 -11.01
CA LEU A 167 4.57 5.61 -11.57
C LEU A 167 3.80 6.84 -12.06
N LEU A 168 2.71 6.64 -12.80
CA LEU A 168 1.92 7.74 -13.34
C LEU A 168 1.15 8.47 -12.24
N ALA A 169 0.71 7.79 -11.18
CA ALA A 169 0.12 8.45 -10.01
C ALA A 169 1.13 9.38 -9.32
N GLN A 170 2.39 8.94 -9.16
CA GLN A 170 3.45 9.77 -8.58
C GLN A 170 3.79 10.97 -9.46
N ILE A 171 3.89 10.77 -10.78
CA ILE A 171 4.12 11.86 -11.74
C ILE A 171 2.95 12.86 -11.71
N ALA A 172 1.70 12.37 -11.77
CA ALA A 172 0.51 13.22 -11.73
C ALA A 172 0.45 14.02 -10.43
N LEU A 173 0.80 13.40 -9.30
CA LEU A 173 0.87 14.07 -8.01
C LEU A 173 1.99 15.12 -7.96
N GLY A 174 3.14 14.85 -8.57
CA GLY A 174 4.27 15.79 -8.69
C GLY A 174 3.97 16.99 -9.60
N LEU A 175 3.14 16.80 -10.62
CA LEU A 175 2.70 17.85 -11.55
C LEU A 175 1.45 18.59 -11.08
N ALA A 176 0.78 18.12 -10.02
CA ALA A 176 -0.40 18.78 -9.48
C ALA A 176 -0.04 20.23 -9.11
N PRO A 177 -0.87 21.22 -9.49
CA PRO A 177 -0.61 22.61 -9.14
C PRO A 177 -0.70 22.75 -7.62
N ILE A 178 0.43 23.11 -7.00
CA ILE A 178 0.55 23.22 -5.56
C ILE A 178 0.88 24.67 -5.20
N SER A 179 0.15 25.20 -4.22
CA SER A 179 0.47 26.49 -3.64
C SER A 179 1.82 26.42 -2.91
N THR A 180 2.79 27.23 -3.34
CA THR A 180 4.10 27.36 -2.67
C THR A 180 3.98 27.90 -1.24
N ALA A 181 2.86 28.58 -0.93
CA ALA A 181 2.55 29.01 0.42
C ALA A 181 2.21 27.84 1.36
N VAL A 182 1.64 26.75 0.83
CA VAL A 182 1.28 25.54 1.60
C VAL A 182 2.43 24.54 1.60
N PHE A 183 3.04 24.34 0.44
CA PHE A 183 4.19 23.44 0.26
C PHE A 183 5.39 24.23 -0.26
N PRO A 184 6.29 24.68 0.64
CA PRO A 184 7.56 25.24 0.20
C PRO A 184 8.34 24.19 -0.61
N PRO A 185 9.24 24.61 -1.52
CA PRO A 185 10.10 23.68 -2.23
C PRO A 185 10.93 22.88 -1.22
N GLN A 186 10.86 21.55 -1.34
CA GLN A 186 11.53 20.59 -0.46
C GLN A 186 12.63 19.85 -1.22
N THR A 187 13.64 19.39 -0.50
CA THR A 187 14.58 18.41 -1.04
C THR A 187 13.88 17.07 -1.26
N LEU A 188 14.44 16.19 -2.10
CA LEU A 188 13.89 14.84 -2.29
C LEU A 188 13.84 14.06 -0.98
N VAL A 189 14.84 14.23 -0.10
CA VAL A 189 14.90 13.55 1.19
C VAL A 189 13.76 14.00 2.10
N GLU A 190 13.50 15.31 2.19
CA GLU A 190 12.37 15.86 2.96
C GLU A 190 11.02 15.35 2.42
N ALA A 191 10.84 15.38 1.09
CA ALA A 191 9.61 14.90 0.45
C ALA A 191 9.36 13.39 0.64
N TRP A 192 10.42 12.61 0.89
CA TRP A 192 10.34 11.19 1.23
C TRP A 192 10.24 10.95 2.74
N GLY A 193 10.81 11.83 3.57
CA GLY A 193 10.65 11.80 5.02
C GLY A 193 9.21 12.11 5.45
N SER A 194 8.49 12.94 4.69
CA SER A 194 7.08 13.25 4.94
C SER A 194 6.09 12.19 4.40
N SER A 195 6.59 11.02 4.01
CA SER A 195 5.86 9.96 3.32
C SER A 195 5.27 8.95 4.30
N PRO A 196 3.98 8.60 4.30
CA PRO A 196 3.47 7.58 5.22
C PRO A 196 4.20 6.23 5.14
N LEU A 197 4.55 5.75 3.93
CA LEU A 197 5.31 4.50 3.81
C LEU A 197 6.82 4.73 3.81
N ALA A 198 7.30 5.78 3.13
CA ALA A 198 8.74 5.98 3.00
C ALA A 198 9.39 6.60 4.24
N ARG A 199 8.62 7.25 5.13
CA ARG A 199 9.13 7.84 6.38
C ARG A 199 9.90 6.83 7.19
N ARG A 200 9.35 5.63 7.40
CA ARG A 200 10.02 4.56 8.16
C ARG A 200 11.35 4.13 7.52
N ILE A 201 11.40 4.09 6.18
CA ILE A 201 12.62 3.75 5.44
C ILE A 201 13.65 4.87 5.56
N VAL A 202 13.21 6.13 5.48
CA VAL A 202 14.07 7.31 5.62
C VAL A 202 14.58 7.44 7.05
N GLU A 203 13.74 7.25 8.06
CA GLU A 203 14.13 7.23 9.49
C GLU A 203 15.17 6.13 9.73
N LEU A 204 14.90 4.91 9.25
CA LEU A 204 15.87 3.81 9.34
C LEU A 204 17.19 4.18 8.65
N ALA A 205 17.13 4.73 7.43
CA ALA A 205 18.32 5.16 6.70
C ALA A 205 19.08 6.26 7.46
N GLN A 206 18.39 7.21 8.10
CA GLN A 206 19.01 8.29 8.88
C GLN A 206 19.73 7.78 10.14
N THR A 207 19.30 6.66 10.71
CA THR A 207 20.01 6.01 11.82
C THR A 207 21.26 5.23 11.39
N MET A 208 21.40 4.93 10.09
CA MET A 208 22.52 4.17 9.55
C MET A 208 23.73 5.08 9.28
N THR A 209 24.93 4.55 9.53
CA THR A 209 26.17 5.20 9.09
C THR A 209 26.25 5.23 7.56
N THR A 210 27.02 6.16 7.00
CA THR A 210 27.25 6.27 5.55
C THR A 210 27.77 4.96 4.93
N THR A 211 28.60 4.21 5.66
CA THR A 211 29.08 2.89 5.25
C THR A 211 27.94 1.86 5.15
N HIS A 212 27.04 1.81 6.14
CA HIS A 212 25.90 0.90 6.10
C HIS A 212 24.93 1.24 4.96
N GLN A 213 24.68 2.54 4.73
CA GLN A 213 23.88 2.98 3.58
C GLN A 213 24.51 2.57 2.25
N ALA A 214 25.83 2.72 2.10
CA ALA A 214 26.55 2.30 0.90
C ALA A 214 26.48 0.78 0.67
N ILE A 215 26.62 -0.02 1.74
CA ILE A 215 26.49 -1.48 1.67
C ILE A 215 25.06 -1.88 1.29
N ALA A 216 24.05 -1.27 1.92
CA ALA A 216 22.64 -1.53 1.60
C ALA A 216 22.33 -1.18 0.13
N ALA A 217 22.80 -0.03 -0.34
CA ALA A 217 22.64 0.39 -1.73
C ALA A 217 23.35 -0.58 -2.70
N ALA A 218 24.56 -1.02 -2.39
CA ALA A 218 25.30 -1.99 -3.18
C ALA A 218 24.59 -3.35 -3.23
N PHE A 219 24.01 -3.79 -2.10
CA PHE A 219 23.25 -5.04 -2.03
C PHE A 219 21.97 -4.96 -2.86
N VAL A 220 21.22 -3.87 -2.75
CA VAL A 220 20.03 -3.61 -3.60
C VAL A 220 20.41 -3.60 -5.08
N ALA A 221 21.50 -2.92 -5.45
CA ALA A 221 22.00 -2.89 -6.82
C ALA A 221 22.40 -4.29 -7.32
N LEU A 222 23.09 -5.07 -6.49
CA LEU A 222 23.47 -6.45 -6.81
C LEU A 222 22.23 -7.32 -7.02
N CYS A 223 21.22 -7.24 -6.15
CA CYS A 223 19.96 -7.96 -6.32
C CYS A 223 19.27 -7.60 -7.63
N LEU A 224 19.20 -6.31 -7.98
CA LEU A 224 18.63 -5.86 -9.25
C LEU A 224 19.40 -6.38 -10.47
N VAL A 225 20.73 -6.39 -10.40
CA VAL A 225 21.60 -6.96 -11.44
C VAL A 225 21.39 -8.46 -11.58
N LEU A 226 21.34 -9.21 -10.47
CA LEU A 226 21.08 -10.65 -10.48
C LEU A 226 19.72 -10.97 -11.08
N VAL A 227 18.67 -10.24 -10.71
CA VAL A 227 17.33 -10.38 -11.30
C VAL A 227 17.35 -10.09 -12.81
N ALA A 228 18.11 -9.08 -13.25
CA ALA A 228 18.25 -8.78 -14.68
C ALA A 228 19.01 -9.88 -15.46
N PHE A 229 20.06 -10.45 -14.87
CA PHE A 229 20.81 -11.56 -15.46
C PHE A 229 19.98 -12.85 -15.51
N ASP A 230 19.26 -13.17 -14.43
CA ASP A 230 18.37 -14.33 -14.36
C ASP A 230 17.28 -14.24 -15.43
N HIS A 231 16.68 -13.06 -15.63
CA HIS A 231 15.72 -12.84 -16.72
C HIS A 231 16.33 -12.98 -18.12
N ARG A 232 17.58 -12.56 -18.31
CA ARG A 232 18.26 -12.74 -19.60
C ARG A 232 18.56 -14.22 -19.85
N SER A 233 19.01 -14.94 -18.83
CA SER A 233 19.33 -16.36 -18.91
C SER A 233 18.09 -17.23 -19.11
N SER A 234 16.95 -16.85 -18.55
CA SER A 234 15.70 -17.62 -18.68
C SER A 234 15.11 -17.55 -20.09
N LYS A 235 15.34 -16.45 -20.83
CA LYS A 235 14.94 -16.33 -22.24
C LYS A 235 15.66 -17.30 -23.18
N GLU A 236 16.82 -17.83 -22.80
CA GLU A 236 17.59 -18.76 -23.63
C GLU A 236 17.20 -20.23 -23.39
N ARG A 237 16.37 -20.54 -22.38
CA ARG A 237 15.82 -21.88 -22.11
C ARG A 237 14.29 -21.84 -22.20
N GLU A 238 13.77 -22.09 -23.40
CA GLU A 238 12.32 -22.08 -23.69
C GLU A 238 11.47 -23.04 -22.82
N ASP A 239 12.09 -24.06 -22.19
CA ASP A 239 11.39 -25.09 -21.41
C ASP A 239 11.55 -24.98 -19.87
N ALA A 240 12.39 -24.08 -19.36
CA ALA A 240 12.52 -23.91 -17.91
C ALA A 240 11.43 -22.97 -17.40
N LEU A 241 10.61 -23.44 -16.43
CA LEU A 241 9.68 -22.60 -15.67
C LEU A 241 10.35 -21.27 -15.31
N ASP A 242 9.86 -20.20 -15.94
CA ASP A 242 10.49 -18.88 -16.05
C ASP A 242 10.44 -18.12 -14.72
N LEU A 243 11.14 -18.65 -13.71
CA LEU A 243 11.25 -18.11 -12.35
C LEU A 243 11.75 -16.66 -12.36
N GLY A 244 12.67 -16.33 -13.27
CA GLY A 244 13.20 -14.98 -13.44
C GLY A 244 12.15 -13.98 -13.91
N SER A 245 11.30 -14.34 -14.89
CA SER A 245 10.22 -13.45 -15.33
C SER A 245 9.10 -13.35 -14.30
N ALA A 246 8.77 -14.44 -13.59
CA ALA A 246 7.82 -14.42 -12.48
C ALA A 246 8.30 -13.50 -11.34
N GLY A 247 9.59 -13.56 -11.00
CA GLY A 247 10.22 -12.68 -10.01
C GLY A 247 10.15 -11.21 -10.42
N LEU A 248 10.52 -10.89 -11.66
CA LEU A 248 10.41 -9.51 -12.19
C LEU A 248 8.96 -9.00 -12.21
N VAL A 249 8.00 -9.84 -12.61
CA VAL A 249 6.57 -9.52 -12.60
C VAL A 249 6.11 -9.23 -11.18
N ALA A 250 6.50 -10.04 -10.20
CA ALA A 250 6.18 -9.83 -8.80
C ALA A 250 6.78 -8.52 -8.28
N ILE A 251 8.07 -8.27 -8.50
CA ILE A 251 8.74 -7.03 -8.08
C ILE A 251 8.08 -5.81 -8.71
N ALA A 252 7.87 -5.80 -10.03
CA ALA A 252 7.25 -4.68 -10.74
C ALA A 252 5.81 -4.41 -10.26
N SER A 253 5.04 -5.48 -10.01
CA SER A 253 3.68 -5.36 -9.49
C SER A 253 3.67 -4.79 -8.08
N THR A 254 4.54 -5.30 -7.20
CA THR A 254 4.68 -4.82 -5.82
C THR A 254 5.11 -3.37 -5.77
N VAL A 255 6.16 -2.99 -6.52
CA VAL A 255 6.61 -1.60 -6.62
C VAL A 255 5.50 -0.69 -7.14
N GLY A 256 4.78 -1.12 -8.17
CA GLY A 256 3.63 -0.40 -8.71
C GLY A 256 2.51 -0.18 -7.68
N VAL A 257 2.13 -1.23 -6.96
CA VAL A 257 1.09 -1.18 -5.92
C VAL A 257 1.52 -0.28 -4.77
N VAL A 258 2.74 -0.44 -4.25
CA VAL A 258 3.26 0.40 -3.16
C VAL A 258 3.31 1.86 -3.59
N ALA A 259 3.83 2.15 -4.78
CA ALA A 259 3.86 3.52 -5.31
C ALA A 259 2.46 4.11 -5.50
N TRP A 260 1.48 3.29 -5.89
CA TRP A 260 0.09 3.74 -6.02
C TRP A 260 -0.57 4.01 -4.66
N ILE A 261 -0.39 3.12 -3.69
CA ILE A 261 -0.89 3.30 -2.31
C ILE A 261 -0.29 4.58 -1.70
N GLU A 262 1.01 4.80 -1.90
CA GLU A 262 1.70 6.00 -1.46
C GLU A 262 1.15 7.27 -2.15
N ALA A 263 0.82 7.20 -3.44
CA ALA A 263 0.18 8.34 -4.12
C ALA A 263 -1.26 8.56 -3.60
N ALA A 264 -2.01 7.49 -3.32
CA ALA A 264 -3.37 7.54 -2.80
C ALA A 264 -3.42 8.12 -1.37
N SER A 265 -2.47 7.78 -0.51
CA SER A 265 -2.35 8.33 0.84
C SER A 265 -1.98 9.81 0.80
N ARG A 266 -0.94 10.19 0.05
CA ARG A 266 -0.50 11.60 -0.09
C ARG A 266 -1.55 12.50 -0.72
N SER A 267 -2.41 11.96 -1.58
CA SER A 267 -3.43 12.70 -2.32
C SER A 267 -4.78 12.82 -1.61
N SER A 268 -4.88 12.36 -0.35
CA SER A 268 -6.11 12.31 0.46
C SER A 268 -7.19 11.35 -0.05
N LEU A 269 -6.88 10.48 -1.04
CA LEU A 269 -7.84 9.48 -1.52
C LEU A 269 -8.24 8.52 -0.39
N LEU A 270 -7.30 8.12 0.48
CA LEU A 270 -7.63 7.28 1.64
C LEU A 270 -8.49 8.01 2.67
N ALA A 271 -8.24 9.30 2.94
CA ALA A 271 -9.09 10.09 3.83
C ALA A 271 -10.55 10.16 3.32
N SER A 272 -10.75 10.17 2.00
CA SER A 272 -12.10 10.17 1.43
C SER A 272 -12.91 8.88 1.65
N LEU A 273 -12.28 7.79 2.13
CA LEU A 273 -12.98 6.56 2.51
C LEU A 273 -13.96 6.78 3.68
N HIS A 274 -13.69 7.76 4.55
CA HIS A 274 -14.53 8.04 5.72
C HIS A 274 -15.93 8.59 5.39
N HIS A 275 -16.14 9.16 4.19
CA HIS A 275 -17.43 9.79 3.83
C HIS A 275 -18.05 9.24 2.53
N GLY A 276 -17.72 8.00 2.17
CA GLY A 276 -18.37 7.26 1.09
C GLY A 276 -17.85 7.59 -0.32
N ALA A 277 -17.41 8.82 -0.59
CA ALA A 277 -16.86 9.20 -1.90
C ALA A 277 -15.63 8.37 -2.27
N GLY A 278 -14.77 8.05 -1.29
CA GLY A 278 -13.66 7.13 -1.48
C GLY A 278 -14.13 5.74 -1.90
N TRP A 279 -15.13 5.17 -1.19
CA TRP A 279 -15.68 3.85 -1.51
C TRP A 279 -16.27 3.80 -2.94
N VAL A 280 -16.99 4.83 -3.35
CA VAL A 280 -17.51 4.94 -4.73
C VAL A 280 -16.36 5.00 -5.75
N THR A 281 -15.28 5.71 -5.42
CA THR A 281 -14.08 5.78 -6.27
C THR A 281 -13.44 4.40 -6.42
N PHE A 282 -13.25 3.66 -5.33
CA PHE A 282 -12.71 2.29 -5.36
C PHE A 282 -13.61 1.31 -6.11
N LEU A 283 -14.94 1.44 -5.97
CA LEU A 283 -15.89 0.65 -6.74
C LEU A 283 -15.73 0.91 -8.25
N GLY A 284 -15.64 2.18 -8.64
CA GLY A 284 -15.40 2.57 -10.03
C GLY A 284 -14.09 2.00 -10.58
N LEU A 285 -13.01 2.08 -9.81
CA LEU A 285 -11.71 1.49 -10.18
C LEU A 285 -11.76 -0.05 -10.26
N GLY A 286 -12.49 -0.70 -9.34
CA GLY A 286 -12.70 -2.15 -9.37
C GLY A 286 -13.45 -2.60 -10.63
N MET A 287 -14.50 -1.86 -11.01
CA MET A 287 -15.22 -2.09 -12.27
C MET A 287 -14.31 -1.87 -13.50
N LEU A 288 -13.47 -0.84 -13.47
CA LEU A 288 -12.50 -0.56 -14.53
C LEU A 288 -11.44 -1.68 -14.68
N ALA A 289 -11.12 -2.39 -13.60
CA ALA A 289 -10.19 -3.52 -13.65
C ALA A 289 -10.79 -4.77 -14.33
N VAL A 290 -12.12 -4.90 -14.43
CA VAL A 290 -12.78 -6.08 -15.00
C VAL A 290 -12.33 -6.38 -16.44
N PRO A 291 -12.32 -5.42 -17.39
CA PRO A 291 -11.74 -5.62 -18.72
C PRO A 291 -10.30 -6.13 -18.72
N VAL A 292 -9.47 -5.59 -17.83
CA VAL A 292 -8.04 -5.95 -17.74
C VAL A 292 -7.89 -7.40 -17.29
N VAL A 293 -8.63 -7.78 -16.24
CA VAL A 293 -8.64 -9.15 -15.70
C VAL A 293 -9.23 -10.13 -16.71
N TYR A 294 -10.29 -9.75 -17.42
CA TYR A 294 -10.90 -10.56 -18.47
C TYR A 294 -9.90 -10.88 -19.58
N LEU A 295 -9.21 -9.87 -20.11
CA LEU A 295 -8.20 -10.05 -21.15
C LEU A 295 -6.99 -10.88 -20.66
N ALA A 296 -6.56 -10.66 -19.41
CA ALA A 296 -5.49 -11.44 -18.82
C ALA A 296 -5.87 -12.93 -18.70
N ARG A 297 -7.12 -13.24 -18.32
CA ARG A 297 -7.63 -14.61 -18.25
C ARG A 297 -7.78 -15.25 -19.63
N GLN A 298 -8.29 -14.54 -20.62
CA GLN A 298 -8.37 -15.06 -22.00
C GLN A 298 -7.00 -15.46 -22.52
N ARG A 299 -5.99 -14.62 -22.30
CA ARG A 299 -4.60 -14.94 -22.69
C ARG A 299 -4.08 -16.20 -21.99
N GLN A 300 -4.33 -16.35 -20.69
CA GLN A 300 -3.91 -17.55 -19.96
C GLN A 300 -4.62 -18.81 -20.47
N GLN A 301 -5.85 -18.69 -20.98
CA GLN A 301 -6.55 -19.80 -21.61
C GLN A 301 -5.95 -20.13 -22.97
N GLU A 302 -5.71 -19.14 -23.83
CA GLU A 302 -5.04 -19.32 -25.13
C GLU A 302 -3.66 -19.99 -24.96
N GLU A 303 -2.85 -19.53 -24.01
CA GLU A 303 -1.53 -20.11 -23.72
C GLU A 303 -1.62 -21.55 -23.16
N ARG A 304 -2.70 -21.89 -22.43
CA ARG A 304 -2.94 -23.25 -21.96
C ARG A 304 -3.39 -24.18 -23.09
N ASP A 305 -4.26 -23.70 -23.97
CA ASP A 305 -4.77 -24.46 -25.10
C ASP A 305 -3.65 -24.75 -26.11
N GLU A 306 -2.81 -23.76 -26.42
CA GLU A 306 -1.61 -23.94 -27.26
C GLU A 306 -0.65 -24.98 -26.69
N ARG A 307 -0.40 -24.95 -25.37
CA ARG A 307 0.44 -25.96 -24.70
C ARG A 307 -0.19 -27.35 -24.67
N GLY A 308 -1.52 -27.43 -24.50
CA GLY A 308 -2.26 -28.70 -24.51
C GLY A 308 -2.24 -29.40 -25.86
N ILE A 309 -2.23 -28.62 -26.95
CA ILE A 309 -2.10 -29.17 -28.32
C ILE A 309 -0.69 -29.73 -28.55
N LEU A 310 0.34 -29.05 -28.04
CA LEU A 310 1.73 -29.50 -28.20
C LEU A 310 2.07 -30.74 -27.33
N SER A 311 1.39 -30.92 -26.19
CA SER A 311 1.57 -32.12 -25.36
C SER A 311 0.72 -33.32 -25.80
N GLY A 312 -0.30 -33.10 -26.64
CA GLY A 312 -1.22 -34.13 -27.14
C GLY A 312 -0.73 -34.95 -28.33
N THR A 313 0.42 -34.62 -28.93
CA THR A 313 0.98 -35.37 -30.07
C THR A 313 2.37 -35.92 -29.77
N SER A 314 2.44 -36.86 -28.84
CA SER A 314 3.18 -38.07 -29.15
C SER A 314 2.16 -39.19 -29.17
N PRO A 315 1.71 -39.66 -30.34
CA PRO A 315 1.21 -41.02 -30.40
C PRO A 315 2.41 -41.84 -29.95
N VAL A 316 2.42 -42.24 -28.67
CA VAL A 316 3.02 -43.50 -28.31
C VAL A 316 2.33 -44.46 -29.24
N ALA A 317 3.01 -44.80 -30.33
CA ALA A 317 2.70 -45.97 -31.09
C ALA A 317 2.71 -47.07 -30.03
N GLU A 318 1.52 -47.45 -29.57
CA GLU A 318 1.31 -48.75 -28.95
C GLU A 318 1.87 -49.72 -29.98
N ALA A 319 3.12 -50.12 -29.77
CA ALA A 319 3.66 -51.28 -30.42
C ALA A 319 2.63 -52.38 -30.14
N PRO A 320 2.12 -53.08 -31.17
CA PRO A 320 1.11 -54.09 -30.98
C PRO A 320 1.63 -55.07 -29.93
N VAL A 321 0.95 -55.11 -28.79
CA VAL A 321 1.16 -56.11 -27.76
C VAL A 321 0.89 -57.43 -28.45
N ALA A 322 1.95 -58.16 -28.78
CA ALA A 322 1.86 -59.51 -29.28
C ALA A 322 1.11 -60.32 -28.22
N GLU A 323 -0.03 -60.91 -28.61
CA GLU A 323 -0.77 -61.87 -27.80
C GLU A 323 0.18 -63.00 -27.39
N VAL A 324 0.54 -63.02 -26.11
CA VAL A 324 1.23 -64.15 -25.49
C VAL A 324 0.17 -65.21 -25.22
N PRO A 325 0.30 -66.43 -25.77
CA PRO A 325 -0.69 -67.47 -25.56
C PRO A 325 -0.66 -67.95 -24.11
N GLU A 326 -1.87 -68.15 -23.61
CA GLU A 326 -2.27 -68.72 -22.34
C GLU A 326 -1.76 -70.17 -22.25
N GLU A 327 -0.67 -70.40 -21.52
CA GLU A 327 -0.25 -71.75 -21.16
C GLU A 327 -0.04 -71.85 -19.64
N ALA A 328 -0.82 -72.75 -19.06
CA ALA A 328 -0.94 -73.04 -17.65
C ALA A 328 0.27 -73.82 -17.11
N ALA A 329 0.75 -73.45 -15.92
CA ALA A 329 1.31 -74.32 -14.87
C ALA A 329 1.69 -73.41 -13.69
N ASP A 330 1.04 -73.48 -12.54
CA ASP A 330 1.10 -74.53 -11.50
C ASP A 330 2.32 -74.42 -10.56
N GLU A 331 2.00 -74.55 -9.27
CA GLU A 331 2.83 -74.79 -8.09
C GLU A 331 3.86 -73.77 -7.56
N ARG A 332 3.50 -73.25 -6.36
CA ARG A 332 4.22 -73.30 -5.06
C ARG A 332 5.61 -72.66 -4.91
N ALA A 333 5.69 -71.75 -3.93
CA ALA A 333 6.60 -71.75 -2.75
C ALA A 333 6.68 -70.30 -2.23
N GLU A 334 6.15 -69.98 -1.05
CA GLU A 334 6.92 -69.91 0.21
C GLU A 334 8.14 -68.98 0.11
N GLU A 335 8.10 -67.81 0.78
CA GLU A 335 8.95 -67.50 1.94
C GLU A 335 9.00 -65.98 2.28
N GLN A 336 8.64 -65.71 3.54
CA GLN A 336 9.36 -64.84 4.50
C GLN A 336 9.55 -63.33 4.23
N THR A 337 8.73 -62.55 4.95
CA THR A 337 9.07 -61.35 5.76
C THR A 337 10.45 -61.53 6.45
N PRO A 338 11.30 -60.48 6.70
CA PRO A 338 10.89 -59.28 7.45
C PRO A 338 11.57 -57.93 7.13
N ALA A 339 11.03 -56.91 7.81
CA ALA A 339 11.48 -55.53 7.91
C ALA A 339 12.88 -55.35 8.53
N PRO A 340 13.46 -54.15 8.36
CA PRO A 340 14.08 -53.42 9.46
C PRO A 340 13.44 -52.01 9.56
N GLU A 341 12.93 -51.56 10.71
CA GLU A 341 13.60 -51.06 11.92
C GLU A 341 14.62 -49.90 11.73
N ARG A 342 14.40 -48.85 12.53
CA ARG A 342 15.25 -47.67 12.86
C ARG A 342 15.13 -46.48 11.89
N SER A 343 15.08 -45.21 12.32
CA SER A 343 15.64 -44.59 13.52
C SER A 343 14.91 -43.29 13.87
N GLU A 344 14.76 -43.09 15.18
CA GLU A 344 14.46 -41.89 15.97
C GLU A 344 14.97 -40.54 15.44
N ALA A 345 14.20 -39.46 15.71
CA ALA A 345 14.62 -38.30 16.53
C ALA A 345 13.48 -37.25 16.55
N ALA A 346 12.83 -37.08 17.70
CA ALA A 346 12.95 -35.90 18.58
C ALA A 346 12.14 -34.66 18.14
N SER A 347 11.09 -34.35 18.91
CA SER A 347 10.88 -32.99 19.41
C SER A 347 9.89 -33.06 20.58
N GLU A 348 10.36 -32.61 21.73
CA GLU A 348 9.64 -32.45 22.97
C GLU A 348 8.33 -31.69 22.78
N ALA A 349 7.29 -32.20 23.43
CA ALA A 349 6.15 -31.43 23.87
C ALA A 349 6.48 -30.91 25.27
N ASP A 350 6.38 -29.60 25.46
CA ASP A 350 6.38 -28.95 26.77
C ASP A 350 4.97 -28.38 26.99
N PRO A 351 4.18 -28.90 27.95
CA PRO A 351 2.90 -28.31 28.32
C PRO A 351 3.08 -27.26 29.42
N ALA A 352 2.22 -26.26 29.34
CA ALA A 352 2.07 -25.16 30.28
C ALA A 352 2.04 -25.59 31.76
N GLU A 353 2.62 -24.76 32.63
CA GLU A 353 2.06 -24.58 33.97
C GLU A 353 2.22 -23.14 34.49
N ASP A 354 1.16 -22.77 35.16
CA ASP A 354 0.73 -21.52 35.77
C ASP A 354 1.35 -21.38 37.17
N ALA A 355 1.80 -20.18 37.57
CA ALA A 355 1.94 -19.82 38.99
C ALA A 355 2.29 -18.33 39.19
N THR A 356 1.27 -17.59 39.61
CA THR A 356 1.27 -16.56 40.66
C THR A 356 2.37 -16.69 41.73
N GLU A 357 3.00 -15.58 42.15
CA GLU A 357 2.95 -15.06 43.54
C GLU A 357 3.82 -13.81 43.76
N ASP A 358 3.35 -13.00 44.71
CA ASP A 358 3.83 -11.70 45.18
C ASP A 358 5.21 -11.70 45.88
N ALA A 359 5.92 -10.58 45.78
CA ALA A 359 6.60 -9.86 46.88
C ALA A 359 7.23 -8.54 46.40
#